data_AF-A0A9Q9P533-F1
#
_entry.id   AF-A0A9Q9P533-F1
#
_cell.length_a   1.000
_cell.length_b   1.000
_cell.length_c   1.000
_cell.angle_alpha   90.00
_cell.angle_beta   90.00
_cell.angle_gamma   90.00
#
_symmetry.space_group_name_H-M   'P 1'
#
loop_
_entity.id
_entity.type
_entity.pdbx_description
1 polymer ?
#
loop_
_entity_poly.entity_id
_entity_poly.type
_entity_poly.pdbx_seq_one_letter_code
_entity_poly.pdbx_strand_id
1 'polypeptide(L)'
;MAEHAELFNKIQSIIGFKQQVTSGDRFTGEKIVITGFRDAALEKLIEAEGGEVQSSVSSKTTMVIAASTSGSSGKLKKVHDLNNSGKAISN
;
A
#
# COMPACT_ATOMS: atom_id res chain seq x y z
N MET A 1 -1.04 38.03 13.69
CA MET A 1 -1.13 36.79 12.87
C MET A 1 0.23 36.20 12.51
N ALA A 2 1.34 36.97 12.46
CA ALA A 2 2.66 36.45 12.07
C ALA A 2 3.42 35.67 13.19
N GLU A 3 3.28 36.06 14.47
CA GLU A 3 4.04 35.43 15.57
C GLU A 3 3.73 33.94 15.81
N HIS A 4 2.50 33.49 15.51
CA HIS A 4 2.13 32.09 15.69
C HIS A 4 2.80 31.15 14.67
N ALA A 5 3.18 31.67 13.50
CA ALA A 5 3.81 30.88 12.44
C ALA A 5 5.29 30.57 12.74
N GLU A 6 6.01 31.54 13.32
CA GLU A 6 7.41 31.35 13.71
C GLU A 6 7.55 30.35 14.87
N LEU A 7 6.63 30.42 15.83
CA LEU A 7 6.57 29.47 16.93
C LEU A 7 6.34 28.04 16.44
N PHE A 8 5.43 27.85 15.47
CA PHE A 8 5.13 26.54 14.88
C PHE A 8 6.36 25.92 14.20
N ASN A 9 7.10 26.69 13.40
CA ASN A 9 8.31 26.21 12.72
C ASN A 9 9.42 25.82 13.71
N LYS A 10 9.62 26.64 14.76
CA LYS A 10 10.63 26.37 15.78
C LYS A 10 10.30 25.10 16.59
N ILE A 11 9.02 24.89 16.86
CA ILE A 11 8.52 23.69 17.55
C ILE A 11 8.64 22.46 16.63
N GLN A 12 8.24 22.54 15.35
CA GLN A 12 8.37 21.43 14.39
C GLN A 12 9.81 20.90 14.26
N SER A 13 10.82 21.76 14.36
CA SER A 13 12.23 21.34 14.26
C SER A 13 12.71 20.54 15.48
N ILE A 14 12.04 20.65 16.62
CA ILE A 14 12.47 20.02 17.89
C ILE A 14 11.68 18.73 18.13
N ILE A 15 10.42 18.69 17.70
CA ILE A 15 9.55 17.52 17.85
C ILE A 15 9.19 16.95 16.48
N GLY A 16 9.60 15.71 16.25
CA GLY A 16 9.24 14.94 15.06
C GLY A 16 7.75 14.64 15.02
N PHE A 17 6.97 15.58 14.48
CA PHE A 17 5.56 15.37 14.20
C PHE A 17 5.43 14.37 13.06
N LYS A 18 5.05 13.14 13.40
CA LYS A 18 4.51 12.21 12.42
C LYS A 18 3.03 12.53 12.30
N GLN A 19 2.64 13.19 11.21
CA GLN A 19 1.23 13.43 10.92
C GLN A 19 0.53 12.08 10.88
N GLN A 20 -0.35 11.84 11.86
CA GLN A 20 -1.21 10.66 11.89
C GLN A 20 -2.28 10.91 10.84
N VAL A 21 -2.05 10.40 9.64
CA VAL A 21 -3.06 10.37 8.59
C VAL A 21 -4.10 9.39 9.09
N THR A 22 -5.35 9.83 9.21
CA THR A 22 -6.48 8.94 9.51
C THR A 22 -6.62 8.02 8.31
N SER A 23 -5.95 6.88 8.35
CA SER A 23 -6.13 5.83 7.37
C SER A 23 -7.54 5.26 7.57
N GLY A 24 -8.33 5.14 6.51
CA GLY A 24 -9.55 4.33 6.59
C GLY A 24 -9.19 2.88 6.94
N ASP A 25 -10.11 2.14 7.57
CA ASP A 25 -9.79 0.82 8.12
C ASP A 25 -9.92 -0.33 7.10
N ARG A 26 -10.22 0.00 5.83
CA ARG A 26 -10.65 -0.98 4.82
C ARG A 26 -9.55 -1.93 4.37
N PHE A 27 -8.29 -1.45 4.33
CA PHE A 27 -7.13 -2.25 3.94
C PHE A 27 -6.07 -2.33 5.05
N THR A 28 -6.46 -2.05 6.30
CA THR A 28 -5.54 -2.10 7.44
C THR A 28 -4.90 -3.49 7.59
N GLY A 29 -3.57 -3.54 7.47
CA GLY A 29 -2.80 -4.78 7.59
C GLY A 29 -2.69 -5.59 6.28
N GLU A 30 -3.34 -5.13 5.21
CA GLU A 30 -3.25 -5.74 3.89
C GLU A 30 -1.95 -5.32 3.18
N LYS A 31 -1.31 -6.28 2.52
CA LYS A 31 -0.12 -6.08 1.70
C LYS A 31 -0.50 -6.34 0.24
N ILE A 32 -0.67 -5.27 -0.51
CA ILE A 32 -1.27 -5.27 -1.83
C ILE A 32 -0.19 -5.07 -2.90
N VAL A 33 -0.20 -5.88 -3.96
CA VAL A 33 0.68 -5.71 -5.12
C VAL A 33 -0.16 -5.38 -6.35
N ILE A 34 0.20 -4.30 -7.05
CA ILE A 34 -0.43 -3.95 -8.33
C ILE A 34 0.43 -4.48 -9.48
N THR A 35 -0.22 -5.06 -10.50
CA THR A 35 0.46 -5.62 -11.67
C THR A 35 -0.33 -5.42 -12.97
N GLY A 36 0.39 -5.23 -14.08
CA GLY A 36 -0.20 -5.06 -15.41
C GLY A 36 -0.62 -3.62 -15.75
N PHE A 37 -0.56 -2.70 -14.79
CA PHE A 37 -0.82 -1.27 -14.99
C PHE A 37 -0.16 -0.46 -13.87
N ARG A 38 -0.08 0.86 -14.07
CA ARG A 38 0.38 1.82 -13.04
C ARG A 38 -0.74 2.82 -12.81
N ASP A 39 -1.23 2.89 -11.59
CA ASP A 39 -2.27 3.84 -11.19
C ASP A 39 -1.90 4.48 -9.84
N ALA A 40 -1.37 5.69 -9.92
CA ALA A 40 -0.94 6.44 -8.74
C ALA A 40 -2.12 6.90 -7.86
N ALA A 41 -3.33 7.03 -8.42
CA ALA A 41 -4.51 7.37 -7.64
C ALA A 41 -4.97 6.16 -6.80
N LEU A 42 -4.94 4.97 -7.40
CA LEU A 42 -5.24 3.72 -6.71
C LEU A 42 -4.24 3.42 -5.60
N GLU A 43 -2.93 3.61 -5.85
CA GLU A 43 -1.89 3.45 -4.83
C GLU A 43 -2.14 4.35 -3.62
N LYS A 44 -2.40 5.63 -3.85
CA LYS A 44 -2.73 6.58 -2.78
C LYS A 44 -4.00 6.22 -2.03
N LEU A 45 -5.02 5.71 -2.71
CA LEU A 45 -6.26 5.27 -2.08
C LEU A 45 -6.01 4.07 -1.16
N ILE A 46 -5.21 3.10 -1.61
CA ILE A 46 -4.85 1.93 -0.79
C ILE A 46 -4.08 2.37 0.46
N GLU A 47 -3.09 3.24 0.31
CA GLU A 47 -2.31 3.77 1.45
C GLU A 47 -3.17 4.62 2.39
N ALA A 48 -4.07 5.43 1.84
CA ALA A 48 -5.04 6.22 2.62
C ALA A 48 -6.06 5.35 3.37
N GLU A 49 -6.19 4.08 3.01
CA GLU A 49 -7.08 3.10 3.64
C GLU A 49 -6.28 2.05 4.43
N GLY A 50 -5.04 2.37 4.82
CA GLY A 50 -4.24 1.57 5.75
C GLY A 50 -3.52 0.37 5.13
N GLY A 51 -3.58 0.24 3.80
CA GLY A 51 -2.91 -0.81 3.05
C GLY A 51 -1.45 -0.46 2.72
N GLU A 52 -0.61 -1.49 2.62
CA GLU A 52 0.79 -1.38 2.21
C GLU A 52 0.94 -1.80 0.74
N VAL A 53 1.22 -0.86 -0.16
CA VAL A 53 1.52 -1.17 -1.57
C VAL A 53 2.95 -1.69 -1.69
N GLN A 54 3.11 -2.90 -2.25
CA GLN A 54 4.39 -3.56 -2.44
C GLN A 54 4.75 -3.70 -3.93
N SER A 55 6.03 -3.55 -4.25
CA SER A 55 6.52 -3.64 -5.63
C SER A 55 6.62 -5.07 -6.16
N SER A 56 6.71 -6.05 -5.25
CA SER A 56 6.91 -7.47 -5.56
C SER A 56 5.99 -8.36 -4.74
N VAL A 57 5.52 -9.46 -5.34
CA VAL A 57 4.75 -10.49 -4.64
C VAL A 57 5.70 -11.29 -3.74
N SER A 58 5.37 -11.39 -2.45
CA SER A 58 6.07 -12.21 -1.46
C SER A 58 5.09 -13.13 -0.71
N SER A 59 5.61 -14.12 0.01
CA SER A 59 4.84 -14.65 1.14
C SER A 59 4.69 -13.50 2.12
N LYS A 60 3.51 -13.02 2.49
CA LYS A 60 3.20 -11.80 3.27
C LYS A 60 2.29 -10.92 2.43
N THR A 61 2.46 -10.87 1.11
CA THR A 61 1.41 -10.33 0.22
C THR A 61 0.12 -11.09 0.48
N THR A 62 -0.96 -10.33 0.65
CA THR A 62 -2.30 -10.83 0.95
C THR A 62 -3.23 -10.68 -0.26
N MET A 63 -2.98 -9.68 -1.10
CA MET A 63 -3.84 -9.34 -2.23
C MET A 63 -3.03 -8.85 -3.42
N VAL A 64 -3.47 -9.20 -4.63
CA VAL A 64 -2.87 -8.73 -5.88
C VAL A 64 -3.95 -8.14 -6.79
N ILE A 65 -3.75 -6.91 -7.25
CA ILE A 65 -4.64 -6.25 -8.20
C ILE A 65 -3.99 -6.34 -9.57
N ALA A 66 -4.62 -7.08 -10.48
CA ALA A 66 -4.14 -7.27 -11.84
C ALA A 66 -5.09 -6.64 -12.87
N ALA A 67 -4.55 -6.08 -13.95
CA ALA A 67 -5.37 -5.60 -15.07
C ALA A 67 -6.16 -6.73 -15.77
N SER A 68 -5.67 -7.97 -15.64
CA SER A 68 -6.32 -9.17 -16.18
C SER A 68 -5.99 -10.35 -15.27
N THR A 69 -7.01 -11.14 -14.94
CA THR A 69 -6.90 -12.37 -14.15
C THR A 69 -6.39 -13.56 -14.96
N SER A 70 -6.39 -13.46 -16.30
CA SER A 70 -5.95 -14.52 -17.22
C SER A 70 -4.50 -14.37 -17.70
N GLY A 71 -3.79 -13.36 -17.20
CA GLY A 71 -2.43 -13.05 -17.65
C GLY A 71 -1.38 -14.03 -17.10
N SER A 72 -0.45 -14.47 -17.95
CA SER A 72 0.73 -15.25 -17.57
C SER A 72 1.92 -14.39 -17.09
N SER A 73 1.64 -13.17 -16.61
CA SER A 73 2.68 -12.24 -16.14
C SER A 73 3.48 -12.87 -14.99
N GLY A 74 4.79 -12.59 -14.90
CA GLY A 74 5.66 -13.20 -13.89
C GLY A 74 5.18 -12.99 -12.45
N LYS A 75 4.46 -11.89 -12.18
CA LYS A 75 3.83 -11.63 -10.87
C LYS A 75 2.61 -12.52 -10.61
N LEU A 76 1.77 -12.77 -11.62
CA LEU A 76 0.60 -13.66 -11.50
C LEU A 76 1.01 -15.13 -11.35
N LYS A 77 2.03 -15.59 -12.08
CA LYS A 77 2.60 -16.94 -11.88
C LYS A 77 3.02 -17.15 -10.43
N LYS A 78 3.70 -16.16 -9.83
CA LYS A 78 4.13 -16.23 -8.43
C LYS A 78 2.95 -16.31 -7.45
N VAL A 79 1.82 -15.67 -7.76
CA VAL A 79 0.58 -15.80 -6.97
C VAL A 79 0.01 -17.20 -7.08
N HIS A 80 -0.09 -17.76 -8.30
CA HIS A 80 -0.56 -19.14 -8.50
C HIS A 80 0.34 -20.15 -7.79
N ASP A 81 1.66 -19.99 -7.86
CA ASP A 81 2.62 -20.85 -7.17
C ASP A 81 2.41 -20.79 -5.65
N LEU A 82 2.22 -19.59 -5.08
CA LEU A 82 1.95 -19.40 -3.66
C LEU A 82 0.59 -19.99 -3.23
N ASN A 83 -0.45 -19.82 -4.05
CA ASN A 83 -1.76 -20.42 -3.82
C ASN A 83 -1.68 -21.96 -3.80
N ASN A 84 -0.98 -22.55 -4.77
CA ASN A 84 -0.76 -24.00 -4.84
C ASN A 84 0.08 -24.53 -3.66
N SER A 85 0.94 -23.70 -3.07
CA SER A 85 1.70 -24.03 -1.86
C SER A 85 0.91 -23.93 -0.54
N GLY A 86 -0.40 -23.65 -0.61
CA GLY A 86 -1.31 -23.62 0.55
C GLY A 86 -1.50 -22.24 1.19
N LYS A 87 -1.03 -21.16 0.56
CA LYS A 87 -1.22 -19.79 1.02
C LYS A 87 -2.27 -19.09 0.16
N ALA A 88 -3.44 -18.79 0.71
CA ALA A 88 -4.48 -18.06 0.00
C ALA A 88 -4.08 -16.58 -0.19
N ILE A 89 -3.94 -16.18 -1.44
CA ILE A 89 -3.74 -14.81 -1.90
C ILE A 89 -4.89 -14.50 -2.86
N SER A 90 -5.65 -13.44 -2.58
CA SER A 90 -6.73 -12.98 -3.47
C SER A 90 -6.15 -12.29 -4.70
N ASN A 91 -6.70 -12.60 -5.88
CA ASN A 91 -6.25 -12.09 -7.17
C ASN A 91 -7.40 -11.78 -8.14
#